data_AF-A0A2R8YD81-F1
#
_entry.id   AF-A0A2R8YD81-F1
#
_cell.length_a   1.000
_cell.length_b   1.000
_cell.length_c   1.000
_cell.angle_alpha   90.00
_cell.angle_beta   90.00
_cell.angle_gamma   90.00
#
_symmetry.space_group_name_H-M   'P 1'
#
loop_
_entity.id
_entity.type
_entity.pdbx_description
1 polymer ?
#
loop_
_entity_poly.entity_id
_entity_poly.type
_entity_poly.pdbx_seq_one_letter_code
_entity_poly.pdbx_strand_id
1 'polypeptide(L)'
;MENEIFTPLLEQFMTSPLVTWVKTFGPLAAGNGTNLDEYVALVDGVFLNQVMLQINPKLESQRVNKKVNNDASLRMHNLSILVRQIKFYYQETLQQLIMMSLPNVLIIGKNPFSEQGTEEVKKLLLLLLGCAVQCQKKEEFIERIQGLDFDTKAAVAAHIQETIIELSEERDGLHFLPHASSSAQSPCGSPGMKRTESRQHLSVELADAKAKIRRLRQELEEKTEQLLDCKQELEQMEIELKRLQQENMNLLSDARSARMYRDELDALREKAVRVDKLESEVSRYKERLHDIEFYKARVEELKEDNQVLLETKTMLE
;
A
#
# COMPACT_ATOMS: atom_id res chain seq x y z
N MET A 1 -24.23 -5.27 11.20
CA MET A 1 -25.12 -4.34 10.46
C MET A 1 -24.56 -3.96 9.10
N GLU A 2 -23.26 -3.62 8.96
CA GLU A 2 -22.68 -3.31 7.63
C GLU A 2 -22.65 -4.52 6.65
N ASN A 3 -22.42 -5.74 7.16
CA ASN A 3 -22.38 -6.95 6.30
C ASN A 3 -23.73 -7.37 5.70
N GLU A 4 -24.88 -6.92 6.24
CA GLU A 4 -26.20 -7.26 5.68
C GLU A 4 -26.63 -6.30 4.57
N ILE A 5 -26.12 -5.07 4.59
CA ILE A 5 -26.43 -4.02 3.60
C ILE A 5 -25.55 -4.16 2.35
N PHE A 6 -24.34 -4.71 2.49
CA PHE A 6 -23.44 -4.91 1.35
C PHE A 6 -23.88 -6.05 0.42
N THR A 7 -24.59 -7.05 0.93
CA THR A 7 -24.99 -8.24 0.13
C THR A 7 -25.86 -7.88 -1.09
N PRO A 8 -26.91 -7.06 -0.98
CA PRO A 8 -27.69 -6.63 -2.16
C PRO A 8 -26.87 -5.80 -3.15
N LEU A 9 -26.02 -4.89 -2.66
CA LEU A 9 -25.18 -4.05 -3.51
C LEU A 9 -24.14 -4.88 -4.26
N LEU A 10 -23.55 -5.87 -3.59
CA LEU A 10 -22.61 -6.82 -4.15
C LEU A 10 -23.28 -7.68 -5.23
N GLU A 11 -24.47 -8.22 -4.96
CA GLU A 11 -25.23 -9.01 -5.94
C GLU A 11 -25.57 -8.19 -7.19
N GLN A 12 -26.00 -6.95 -7.00
CA GLN A 12 -26.25 -6.00 -8.10
C GLN A 12 -24.96 -5.72 -8.89
N PHE A 13 -23.83 -5.50 -8.21
CA PHE A 13 -22.56 -5.26 -8.88
C PHE A 13 -22.08 -6.50 -9.65
N MET A 14 -22.19 -7.69 -9.06
CA MET A 14 -21.73 -8.95 -9.67
C MET A 14 -22.58 -9.40 -10.87
N THR A 15 -23.79 -8.85 -11.01
CA THR A 15 -24.67 -9.00 -12.19
C THR A 15 -24.56 -7.84 -13.17
N SER A 16 -23.67 -6.85 -12.91
CA SER A 16 -23.50 -5.70 -13.79
C SER A 16 -22.88 -6.07 -15.13
N PRO A 17 -23.15 -5.30 -16.19
CA PRO A 17 -22.62 -5.56 -17.53
C PRO A 17 -21.09 -5.65 -17.60
N LEU A 18 -20.38 -4.86 -16.80
CA LEU A 18 -18.91 -4.88 -16.73
C LEU A 18 -18.38 -6.18 -16.11
N VAL A 19 -19.02 -6.69 -15.07
CA VAL A 19 -18.63 -7.97 -14.45
C VAL A 19 -18.98 -9.14 -15.37
N THR A 20 -20.14 -9.11 -16.02
CA THR A 20 -20.53 -10.11 -17.01
C THR A 20 -19.54 -10.14 -18.18
N TRP A 21 -19.10 -8.98 -18.66
CA TRP A 21 -18.07 -8.87 -19.68
C TRP A 21 -16.73 -9.45 -19.22
N VAL A 22 -16.21 -9.05 -18.05
CA VAL A 22 -14.87 -9.48 -17.63
C VAL A 22 -14.81 -11.00 -17.35
N LYS A 23 -15.93 -11.62 -16.95
CA LYS A 23 -16.07 -13.07 -16.80
C LYS A 23 -15.89 -13.84 -18.13
N THR A 24 -16.00 -13.18 -19.29
CA THR A 24 -15.75 -13.83 -20.60
C THR A 24 -14.28 -14.22 -20.82
N PHE A 25 -13.35 -13.71 -20.01
CA PHE A 25 -11.94 -14.06 -20.05
C PHE A 25 -11.60 -15.35 -19.29
N GLY A 26 -12.53 -15.86 -18.47
CA GLY A 26 -12.36 -17.08 -17.70
C GLY A 26 -13.12 -17.05 -16.37
N PRO A 27 -13.21 -18.20 -15.68
CA PRO A 27 -13.88 -18.29 -14.39
C PRO A 27 -13.10 -17.52 -13.31
N LEU A 28 -13.82 -16.73 -12.51
CA LEU A 28 -13.26 -15.98 -11.38
C LEU A 28 -12.99 -16.87 -10.16
N ALA A 29 -13.82 -17.88 -9.94
CA ALA A 29 -13.68 -18.85 -8.86
C ALA A 29 -13.74 -20.28 -9.40
N ALA A 30 -13.10 -21.23 -8.72
CA ALA A 30 -13.14 -22.63 -9.09
C ALA A 30 -14.48 -23.26 -8.67
N GLY A 31 -15.32 -23.66 -9.64
CA GLY A 31 -16.57 -24.39 -9.39
C GLY A 31 -17.78 -23.50 -9.08
N ASN A 32 -18.66 -23.95 -8.17
CA ASN A 32 -19.85 -23.21 -7.70
C ASN A 32 -19.50 -22.15 -6.63
N GLY A 33 -18.55 -21.26 -6.95
CA GLY A 33 -18.20 -20.15 -6.06
C GLY A 33 -19.38 -19.21 -5.84
N THR A 34 -19.45 -18.60 -4.66
CA THR A 34 -20.45 -17.56 -4.36
C THR A 34 -20.10 -16.25 -5.06
N ASN A 35 -21.07 -15.32 -5.18
CA ASN A 35 -20.80 -13.95 -5.66
C ASN A 35 -19.69 -13.26 -4.85
N LEU A 36 -19.56 -13.60 -3.56
CA LEU A 36 -18.50 -13.08 -2.70
C LEU A 36 -17.13 -13.63 -3.11
N ASP A 37 -17.02 -14.92 -3.41
CA ASP A 37 -15.75 -15.54 -3.85
C ASP A 37 -15.28 -14.95 -5.17
N GLU A 38 -16.20 -14.78 -6.12
CA GLU A 38 -15.92 -14.15 -7.41
C GLU A 38 -15.52 -12.68 -7.26
N TYR A 39 -16.18 -11.94 -6.36
CA TYR A 39 -15.81 -10.55 -6.08
C TYR A 39 -14.43 -10.44 -5.43
N VAL A 40 -14.10 -11.34 -4.49
CA VAL A 40 -12.77 -11.41 -3.88
C VAL A 40 -11.70 -11.65 -4.95
N ALA A 41 -11.96 -12.53 -5.92
CA ALA A 41 -11.06 -12.79 -7.04
C ALA A 41 -10.92 -11.60 -8.02
N LEU A 42 -11.94 -10.73 -8.12
CA LEU A 42 -11.81 -9.47 -8.87
C LEU A 42 -10.91 -8.49 -8.13
N VAL A 43 -11.16 -8.27 -6.84
CA VAL A 43 -10.48 -7.22 -6.07
C VAL A 43 -9.06 -7.59 -5.65
N ASP A 44 -8.70 -8.89 -5.59
CA ASP A 44 -7.33 -9.33 -5.26
C ASP A 44 -6.27 -8.97 -6.33
N GLY A 45 -6.74 -8.55 -7.51
CA GLY A 45 -5.93 -8.09 -8.64
C GLY A 45 -5.26 -9.21 -9.44
N VAL A 46 -5.38 -10.48 -9.08
CA VAL A 46 -4.72 -11.58 -9.80
C VAL A 46 -5.37 -11.80 -11.17
N PHE A 47 -6.69 -11.98 -11.17
CA PHE A 47 -7.44 -12.22 -12.41
C PHE A 47 -7.35 -11.04 -13.37
N LEU A 48 -7.50 -9.82 -12.86
CA LEU A 48 -7.50 -8.62 -13.70
C LEU A 48 -6.12 -8.32 -14.32
N ASN A 49 -5.02 -8.63 -13.63
CA ASN A 49 -3.68 -8.58 -14.25
C ASN A 49 -3.54 -9.65 -15.35
N GLN A 50 -4.13 -10.83 -15.18
CA GLN A 50 -4.13 -11.86 -16.24
C GLN A 50 -4.93 -11.39 -17.46
N VAL A 51 -6.07 -10.72 -17.26
CA VAL A 51 -6.85 -10.07 -18.33
C VAL A 51 -6.00 -9.04 -19.07
N MET A 52 -5.31 -8.16 -18.34
CA MET A 52 -4.43 -7.14 -18.95
C MET A 52 -3.30 -7.77 -19.78
N LEU A 53 -2.71 -8.88 -19.34
CA LEU A 53 -1.71 -9.62 -20.11
C LEU A 53 -2.26 -10.22 -21.41
N GLN A 54 -3.53 -10.66 -21.42
CA GLN A 54 -4.18 -11.12 -22.66
C GLN A 54 -4.41 -9.95 -23.64
N ILE A 55 -4.79 -8.78 -23.12
CA ILE A 55 -5.01 -7.56 -23.92
C ILE A 55 -3.70 -7.01 -24.49
N ASN A 56 -2.64 -6.97 -23.67
CA ASN A 56 -1.33 -6.47 -24.07
C ASN A 56 -0.20 -7.47 -23.73
N PRO A 57 0.05 -8.46 -24.60
CA PRO A 57 1.09 -9.48 -24.36
C PRO A 57 2.53 -8.95 -24.38
N LYS A 58 2.75 -7.71 -24.84
CA LYS A 58 4.09 -7.09 -24.96
C LYS A 58 4.59 -6.50 -23.63
N LEU A 59 3.79 -6.58 -22.56
CA LEU A 59 4.15 -6.07 -21.24
C LEU A 59 5.32 -6.86 -20.62
N GLU A 60 6.32 -6.15 -20.09
CA GLU A 60 7.27 -6.75 -19.16
C GLU A 60 6.49 -7.29 -17.95
N SER A 61 6.59 -8.60 -17.73
CA SER A 61 5.81 -9.28 -16.70
C SER A 61 6.31 -8.91 -15.30
N GLN A 62 5.68 -7.91 -14.69
CA GLN A 62 5.81 -7.67 -13.25
C GLN A 62 5.16 -8.83 -12.48
N ARG A 63 5.84 -9.32 -11.44
CA ARG A 63 5.39 -10.51 -10.68
C ARG A 63 4.20 -10.16 -9.79
N VAL A 64 3.03 -10.65 -10.16
CA VAL A 64 1.79 -10.58 -9.36
C VAL A 64 1.80 -11.65 -8.26
N ASN A 65 1.34 -11.31 -7.07
CA ASN A 65 1.20 -12.26 -5.95
C ASN A 65 -0.05 -13.12 -6.15
N LYS A 66 0.14 -14.42 -6.43
CA LYS A 66 -0.97 -15.36 -6.69
C LYS A 66 -1.73 -15.82 -5.44
N LYS A 67 -1.12 -15.70 -4.25
CA LYS A 67 -1.69 -16.13 -2.97
C LYS A 67 -1.94 -14.91 -2.09
N VAL A 68 -2.96 -14.13 -2.43
CA VAL A 68 -3.27 -12.87 -1.73
C VAL A 68 -3.87 -13.11 -0.36
N ASN A 69 -4.65 -14.20 -0.17
CA ASN A 69 -5.27 -14.58 1.11
C ASN A 69 -5.99 -13.41 1.81
N ASN A 70 -6.66 -12.56 1.03
CA ASN A 70 -7.35 -11.35 1.49
C ASN A 70 -6.45 -10.30 2.18
N ASP A 71 -5.12 -10.40 2.04
CA ASP A 71 -4.16 -9.44 2.58
C ASP A 71 -4.23 -8.10 1.82
N ALA A 72 -4.44 -7.01 2.55
CA ALA A 72 -4.62 -5.67 1.98
C ALA A 72 -3.36 -5.18 1.24
N SER A 73 -2.16 -5.46 1.76
CA SER A 73 -0.91 -5.01 1.16
C SER A 73 -0.63 -5.74 -0.15
N LEU A 74 -0.85 -7.07 -0.18
CA LEU A 74 -0.70 -7.87 -1.40
C LEU A 74 -1.74 -7.48 -2.46
N ARG A 75 -2.98 -7.23 -2.04
CA ARG A 75 -4.03 -6.70 -2.92
C ARG A 75 -3.61 -5.37 -3.54
N MET A 76 -3.21 -4.42 -2.69
CA MET A 76 -2.75 -3.11 -3.14
C MET A 76 -1.58 -3.21 -4.11
N HIS A 77 -0.62 -4.10 -3.84
CA HIS A 77 0.51 -4.33 -4.72
C HIS A 77 0.05 -4.81 -6.11
N ASN A 78 -0.77 -5.85 -6.17
CA ASN A 78 -1.30 -6.39 -7.42
C ASN A 78 -2.10 -5.34 -8.22
N LEU A 79 -2.98 -4.59 -7.55
CA LEU A 79 -3.77 -3.53 -8.18
C LEU A 79 -2.92 -2.34 -8.64
N SER A 80 -1.84 -2.01 -7.92
CA SER A 80 -0.90 -0.96 -8.33
C SER A 80 -0.17 -1.31 -9.63
N ILE A 81 0.21 -2.57 -9.79
CA ILE A 81 0.76 -3.07 -11.06
C ILE A 81 -0.26 -2.86 -12.18
N LEU A 82 -1.50 -3.29 -11.96
CA LEU A 82 -2.56 -3.21 -12.96
C LEU A 82 -2.87 -1.77 -13.38
N VAL A 83 -3.08 -0.86 -12.42
CA VAL A 83 -3.35 0.56 -12.70
C VAL A 83 -2.19 1.20 -13.45
N ARG A 84 -0.95 0.86 -13.10
CA ARG A 84 0.25 1.33 -13.83
C ARG A 84 0.27 0.82 -15.27
N GLN A 85 -0.05 -0.46 -15.50
CA GLN A 85 -0.08 -1.05 -16.84
C GLN A 85 -1.20 -0.45 -17.71
N ILE A 86 -2.39 -0.27 -17.15
CA ILE A 86 -3.52 0.38 -17.83
C ILE A 86 -3.12 1.81 -18.23
N LYS A 87 -2.60 2.60 -17.28
CA LYS A 87 -2.17 3.97 -17.53
C LYS A 87 -1.10 4.02 -18.65
N PHE A 88 -0.07 3.19 -18.54
CA PHE A 88 0.99 3.09 -19.54
C PHE A 88 0.42 2.72 -20.92
N TYR A 89 -0.52 1.78 -20.98
CA TYR A 89 -1.13 1.37 -22.24
C TYR A 89 -1.89 2.52 -22.93
N TYR A 90 -2.71 3.25 -22.19
CA TYR A 90 -3.41 4.42 -22.73
C TYR A 90 -2.44 5.50 -23.22
N GLN A 91 -1.42 5.82 -22.42
CA GLN A 91 -0.48 6.90 -22.74
C GLN A 91 0.47 6.53 -23.88
N GLU A 92 1.15 5.39 -23.78
CA GLU A 92 2.22 5.03 -24.71
C GLU A 92 1.71 4.30 -25.96
N THR A 93 0.74 3.40 -25.79
CA THR A 93 0.25 2.58 -26.91
C THR A 93 -0.91 3.25 -27.65
N LEU A 94 -1.90 3.75 -26.92
CA LEU A 94 -3.08 4.39 -27.53
C LEU A 94 -2.88 5.89 -27.79
N GLN A 95 -1.88 6.52 -27.18
CA GLN A 95 -1.63 7.97 -27.26
C GLN A 95 -2.87 8.78 -26.82
N GLN A 96 -3.56 8.30 -25.78
CA GLN A 96 -4.77 8.88 -25.20
C GLN A 96 -4.53 9.30 -23.75
N LEU A 97 -5.16 10.40 -23.34
CA LEU A 97 -5.13 10.87 -21.96
C LEU A 97 -6.35 10.36 -21.20
N ILE A 98 -6.13 9.85 -19.99
CA ILE A 98 -7.21 9.49 -19.09
C ILE A 98 -7.68 10.75 -18.36
N MET A 99 -8.84 11.30 -18.76
CA MET A 99 -9.38 12.53 -18.14
C MET A 99 -10.05 12.27 -16.79
N MET A 100 -10.58 11.07 -16.60
CA MET A 100 -11.15 10.66 -15.31
C MET A 100 -10.06 10.41 -14.26
N SER A 101 -10.45 10.49 -12.98
CA SER A 101 -9.59 10.06 -11.88
C SER A 101 -9.25 8.57 -12.02
N LEU A 102 -7.96 8.23 -11.93
CA LEU A 102 -7.51 6.83 -11.92
C LEU A 102 -8.08 6.06 -10.71
N PRO A 103 -8.28 4.72 -10.83
CA PRO A 103 -8.78 3.90 -9.74
C PRO A 103 -7.89 4.01 -8.49
N ASN A 104 -8.49 4.33 -7.35
CA ASN A 104 -7.78 4.50 -6.08
C ASN A 104 -7.53 3.13 -5.41
N VAL A 105 -6.32 2.63 -5.62
CA VAL A 105 -5.86 1.33 -5.09
C VAL A 105 -5.92 1.25 -3.56
N LEU A 106 -5.78 2.37 -2.84
CA LEU A 106 -5.85 2.37 -1.37
C LEU A 106 -7.25 2.05 -0.86
N ILE A 107 -8.29 2.53 -1.56
CA ILE A 107 -9.69 2.31 -1.19
C ILE A 107 -10.04 0.83 -1.41
N ILE A 108 -9.74 0.29 -2.60
CA ILE A 108 -9.97 -1.15 -2.91
C ILE A 108 -9.13 -2.04 -1.97
N GLY A 109 -7.89 -1.62 -1.70
CA GLY A 109 -6.96 -2.30 -0.81
C GLY A 109 -7.48 -2.48 0.60
N LYS A 110 -7.91 -1.39 1.24
CA LYS A 110 -8.30 -1.39 2.66
C LYS A 110 -9.77 -1.76 2.88
N ASN A 111 -10.65 -1.27 2.02
CA ASN A 111 -12.11 -1.37 2.19
C ASN A 111 -12.80 -1.90 0.91
N PRO A 112 -12.45 -3.10 0.41
CA PRO A 112 -12.99 -3.63 -0.84
C PRO A 112 -14.51 -3.85 -0.78
N PHE A 113 -15.08 -4.06 0.41
CA PHE A 113 -16.52 -4.30 0.62
C PHE A 113 -17.29 -3.04 1.00
N SER A 114 -16.78 -1.86 0.62
CA SER A 114 -17.47 -0.58 0.76
C SER A 114 -18.05 -0.15 -0.58
N GLU A 115 -19.09 0.68 -0.56
CA GLU A 115 -19.64 1.29 -1.78
C GLU A 115 -18.55 2.01 -2.60
N GLN A 116 -17.68 2.77 -1.92
CA GLN A 116 -16.53 3.41 -2.55
C GLN A 116 -15.57 2.39 -3.15
N GLY A 117 -15.29 1.28 -2.46
CA GLY A 117 -14.47 0.19 -2.99
C GLY A 117 -15.04 -0.38 -4.28
N THR A 118 -16.34 -0.65 -4.32
CA THR A 118 -17.03 -1.14 -5.52
C THR A 118 -16.97 -0.14 -6.68
N GLU A 119 -17.16 1.16 -6.42
CA GLU A 119 -17.04 2.19 -7.46
C GLU A 119 -15.61 2.31 -8.01
N GLU A 120 -14.58 2.16 -7.18
CA GLU A 120 -13.19 2.14 -7.66
C GLU A 120 -12.89 0.88 -8.50
N VAL A 121 -13.48 -0.27 -8.17
CA VAL A 121 -13.38 -1.49 -9.01
C VAL A 121 -14.11 -1.29 -10.34
N LYS A 122 -15.27 -0.64 -10.33
CA LYS A 122 -16.03 -0.30 -11.55
C LYS A 122 -15.19 0.55 -12.52
N LYS A 123 -14.51 1.60 -12.03
CA LYS A 123 -13.56 2.40 -12.84
C LYS A 123 -12.46 1.52 -13.43
N LEU A 124 -11.94 0.57 -12.65
CA LEU A 124 -10.87 -0.32 -13.09
C LEU A 124 -11.33 -1.26 -14.23
N LEU A 125 -12.53 -1.83 -14.10
CA LEU A 125 -13.14 -2.64 -15.16
C LEU A 125 -13.44 -1.82 -16.42
N LEU A 126 -13.90 -0.57 -16.24
CA LEU A 126 -14.20 0.34 -17.34
C LEU A 126 -12.94 0.67 -18.17
N LEU A 127 -11.84 1.00 -17.49
CA LEU A 127 -10.55 1.24 -18.17
C LEU A 127 -9.99 -0.02 -18.83
N LEU A 128 -10.16 -1.21 -18.21
CA LEU A 128 -9.78 -2.48 -18.85
C LEU A 128 -10.60 -2.76 -20.11
N LEU A 129 -11.90 -2.49 -20.08
CA LEU A 129 -12.78 -2.62 -21.25
C LEU A 129 -12.31 -1.69 -22.37
N GLY A 130 -12.01 -0.43 -22.04
CA GLY A 130 -11.47 0.52 -23.01
C GLY A 130 -10.11 0.11 -23.57
N CYS A 131 -9.25 -0.55 -22.80
CA CYS A 131 -8.03 -1.18 -23.32
C CYS A 131 -8.36 -2.31 -24.31
N ALA A 132 -9.27 -3.21 -23.95
CA ALA A 132 -9.62 -4.39 -24.73
C ALA A 132 -10.20 -4.03 -26.11
N VAL A 133 -11.13 -3.08 -26.18
CA VAL A 133 -11.78 -2.68 -27.43
C VAL A 133 -10.91 -1.82 -28.35
N GLN A 134 -9.77 -1.33 -27.84
CA GLN A 134 -8.81 -0.52 -28.59
C GLN A 134 -7.47 -1.24 -28.84
N CYS A 135 -7.33 -2.49 -28.43
CA CYS A 135 -6.09 -3.24 -28.61
C CYS A 135 -5.89 -3.83 -30.00
N GLN A 136 -4.69 -4.38 -30.24
CA GLN A 136 -4.33 -5.02 -31.51
C GLN A 136 -5.21 -6.25 -31.84
N LYS A 137 -5.78 -6.89 -30.82
CA LYS A 137 -6.69 -8.04 -30.95
C LYS A 137 -8.15 -7.67 -30.61
N LYS A 138 -8.52 -6.40 -30.80
CA LYS A 138 -9.86 -5.91 -30.42
C LYS A 138 -11.00 -6.72 -31.03
N GLU A 139 -10.82 -7.26 -32.23
CA GLU A 139 -11.84 -8.07 -32.92
C GLU A 139 -12.24 -9.30 -32.09
N GLU A 140 -11.27 -9.97 -31.45
CA GLU A 140 -11.50 -11.12 -30.56
C GLU A 140 -12.32 -10.72 -29.31
N PHE A 141 -12.04 -9.55 -28.75
CA PHE A 141 -12.75 -9.05 -27.56
C PHE A 141 -14.13 -8.49 -27.91
N ILE A 142 -14.29 -7.89 -29.08
CA ILE A 142 -15.58 -7.44 -29.62
C ILE A 142 -16.47 -8.65 -29.89
N GLU A 143 -15.94 -9.74 -30.45
CA GLU A 143 -16.70 -10.97 -30.66
C GLU A 143 -17.20 -11.56 -29.33
N ARG A 144 -16.37 -11.54 -28.27
CA ARG A 144 -16.83 -11.92 -26.91
C ARG A 144 -18.00 -11.05 -26.43
N ILE A 145 -17.93 -9.73 -26.62
CA ILE A 145 -19.03 -8.80 -26.29
C ILE A 145 -20.27 -9.15 -27.13
N GLN A 146 -20.10 -9.47 -28.41
CA GLN A 146 -21.17 -9.90 -29.30
C GLN A 146 -21.76 -11.28 -28.94
N GLY A 147 -21.12 -12.05 -28.05
CA GLY A 147 -21.66 -13.28 -27.47
C GLY A 147 -22.61 -13.07 -26.29
N LEU A 148 -22.62 -11.87 -25.67
CA LEU A 148 -23.45 -11.56 -24.49
C LEU A 148 -24.94 -11.44 -24.85
N ASP A 149 -25.83 -11.42 -23.84
CA ASP A 149 -27.25 -11.12 -24.08
C ASP A 149 -27.44 -9.68 -24.58
N PHE A 150 -28.61 -9.41 -25.18
CA PHE A 150 -28.88 -8.14 -25.87
C PHE A 150 -28.79 -6.93 -24.94
N ASP A 151 -29.32 -7.03 -23.72
CA ASP A 151 -29.35 -5.92 -22.76
C ASP A 151 -27.93 -5.63 -22.23
N THR A 152 -27.17 -6.68 -21.90
CA THR A 152 -25.77 -6.56 -21.49
C THR A 152 -24.91 -5.95 -22.60
N LYS A 153 -25.09 -6.37 -23.86
CA LYS A 153 -24.40 -5.77 -25.02
C LYS A 153 -24.62 -4.28 -25.12
N ALA A 154 -25.89 -3.85 -25.05
CA ALA A 154 -26.26 -2.45 -25.16
C ALA A 154 -25.63 -1.62 -24.04
N ALA A 155 -25.65 -2.14 -22.81
CA ALA A 155 -25.04 -1.46 -21.68
C ALA A 155 -23.51 -1.40 -21.75
N VAL A 156 -22.83 -2.47 -22.19
CA VAL A 156 -21.38 -2.46 -22.43
C VAL A 156 -21.03 -1.47 -23.54
N ALA A 157 -21.83 -1.38 -24.61
CA ALA A 157 -21.64 -0.39 -25.67
C ALA A 157 -21.78 1.05 -25.16
N ALA A 158 -22.75 1.32 -24.28
CA ALA A 158 -22.89 2.61 -23.63
C ALA A 158 -21.66 2.97 -22.78
N HIS A 159 -21.15 2.02 -21.99
CA HIS A 159 -19.91 2.20 -21.23
C HIS A 159 -18.68 2.44 -22.12
N ILE A 160 -18.59 1.77 -23.27
CA ILE A 160 -17.52 2.02 -24.26
C ILE A 160 -17.62 3.45 -24.79
N GLN A 161 -18.82 3.92 -25.13
CA GLN A 161 -19.03 5.29 -25.61
C GLN A 161 -18.65 6.32 -24.55
N GLU A 162 -19.12 6.15 -23.31
CA GLU A 162 -18.78 7.00 -22.17
C GLU A 162 -17.27 7.04 -21.95
N THR A 163 -16.62 5.87 -21.89
CA THR A 163 -15.16 5.76 -21.72
C THR A 163 -14.41 6.43 -22.86
N ILE A 164 -14.79 6.19 -24.13
CA ILE A 164 -14.11 6.81 -25.26
C ILE A 164 -14.30 8.32 -25.25
N ILE A 165 -15.48 8.83 -24.93
CA ILE A 165 -15.76 10.28 -24.84
C ILE A 165 -14.88 10.91 -23.75
N GLU A 166 -14.86 10.33 -22.55
CA GLU A 166 -14.02 10.82 -21.44
C GLU A 166 -12.51 10.68 -21.73
N LEU A 167 -12.11 9.83 -22.68
CA LEU A 167 -10.71 9.67 -23.09
C LEU A 167 -10.33 10.47 -24.35
N SER A 168 -11.31 11.03 -25.08
CA SER A 168 -11.15 11.56 -26.45
C SER A 168 -11.55 13.02 -26.64
N GLU A 169 -11.59 13.85 -25.59
CA GLU A 169 -11.68 15.31 -25.75
C GLU A 169 -10.39 15.91 -26.35
N GLU A 170 -10.02 15.47 -27.56
CA GLU A 170 -9.18 16.20 -28.51
C GLU A 170 -9.15 15.54 -29.91
N ARG A 171 -10.27 15.05 -30.46
CA ARG A 171 -10.23 14.63 -31.89
C ARG A 171 -11.54 14.58 -32.69
N ASP A 172 -12.34 15.64 -32.73
CA ASP A 172 -13.30 15.82 -33.84
C ASP A 172 -13.54 17.30 -34.17
N GLY A 173 -12.74 17.82 -35.12
CA GLY A 173 -12.99 19.11 -35.78
C GLY A 173 -12.78 19.08 -37.29
N LEU A 174 -12.42 17.94 -37.88
CA LEU A 174 -12.04 17.83 -39.29
C LEU A 174 -12.43 16.48 -39.88
N HIS A 175 -13.71 16.31 -40.23
CA HIS A 175 -14.20 15.70 -41.48
C HIS A 175 -15.64 15.21 -41.32
N PHE A 176 -16.59 15.83 -42.01
CA PHE A 176 -17.68 15.19 -42.78
C PHE A 176 -18.53 16.29 -43.43
N LEU A 177 -18.17 16.67 -44.66
CA LEU A 177 -19.11 17.30 -45.59
C LEU A 177 -19.30 16.31 -46.73
N PRO A 178 -20.52 15.81 -46.99
CA PRO A 178 -20.77 14.96 -48.14
C PRO A 178 -20.67 15.79 -49.41
N HIS A 179 -20.02 15.20 -50.41
CA HIS A 179 -20.13 15.59 -51.81
C HIS A 179 -21.58 15.83 -52.21
N ALA A 180 -21.87 17.02 -52.73
CA ALA A 180 -22.94 17.24 -53.69
C ALA A 180 -22.35 17.96 -54.90
N SER A 181 -22.31 17.23 -56.00
CA SER A 181 -21.98 17.71 -57.34
C SER A 181 -23.11 18.61 -57.84
N SER A 182 -22.83 19.87 -58.18
CA SER A 182 -23.58 20.55 -59.23
C SER A 182 -22.74 21.65 -59.88
N SER A 183 -22.73 21.57 -61.19
CA SER A 183 -22.00 22.35 -62.17
C SER A 183 -22.52 23.77 -62.33
N ALA A 184 -21.61 24.76 -62.40
CA ALA A 184 -21.80 26.02 -63.13
C ALA A 184 -20.43 26.63 -63.50
N GLN A 185 -20.32 27.11 -64.74
CA GLN A 185 -19.11 27.60 -65.40
C GLN A 185 -18.80 29.09 -65.16
N SER A 186 -17.53 29.46 -65.43
CA SER A 186 -17.03 30.76 -65.96
C SER A 186 -16.40 31.78 -64.97
N PRO A 187 -15.57 32.77 -65.43
CA PRO A 187 -14.18 32.58 -65.87
C PRO A 187 -13.15 33.56 -65.22
N CYS A 188 -11.87 33.13 -65.21
CA CYS A 188 -10.57 33.83 -65.08
C CYS A 188 -10.45 35.24 -64.44
N GLY A 189 -9.57 35.35 -63.43
CA GLY A 189 -8.97 36.62 -62.95
C GLY A 189 -7.97 36.39 -61.81
N SER A 190 -6.67 36.54 -62.07
CA SER A 190 -5.58 36.33 -61.08
C SER A 190 -5.54 37.44 -60.00
N PRO A 191 -5.39 37.04 -58.72
CA PRO A 191 -4.38 37.65 -57.84
C PRO A 191 -3.61 36.54 -57.10
N GLY A 192 -2.61 35.96 -57.78
CA GLY A 192 -1.93 34.74 -57.35
C GLY A 192 -0.67 34.90 -56.50
N MET A 193 -0.26 36.12 -56.12
CA MET A 193 0.99 36.38 -55.37
C MET A 193 0.78 36.82 -53.90
N LYS A 194 -0.16 37.73 -53.60
CA LYS A 194 -0.46 38.13 -52.20
C LYS A 194 -1.06 37.00 -51.37
N ARG A 195 -1.82 36.10 -52.00
CA ARG A 195 -2.48 34.97 -51.35
C ARG A 195 -1.48 33.87 -50.96
N THR A 196 -0.41 33.73 -51.73
CA THR A 196 0.68 32.75 -51.52
C THR A 196 1.64 33.23 -50.45
N GLU A 197 2.00 34.51 -50.42
CA GLU A 197 2.83 35.10 -49.35
C GLU A 197 2.13 35.02 -47.98
N SER A 198 0.83 35.35 -47.90
CA SER A 198 0.04 35.21 -46.68
C SER A 198 -0.08 33.74 -46.23
N ARG A 199 -0.20 32.80 -47.17
CA ARG A 199 -0.22 31.37 -46.87
C ARG A 199 1.14 30.84 -46.40
N GLN A 200 2.24 31.38 -46.91
CA GLN A 200 3.60 31.05 -46.45
C GLN A 200 3.86 31.60 -45.06
N HIS A 201 3.46 32.84 -44.76
CA HIS A 201 3.52 33.42 -43.41
C HIS A 201 2.75 32.57 -42.39
N LEU A 202 1.51 32.20 -42.70
CA LEU A 202 0.70 31.30 -41.85
C LEU A 202 1.35 29.92 -41.67
N SER A 203 2.05 29.42 -42.70
CA SER A 203 2.77 28.15 -42.61
C SER A 203 3.97 28.22 -41.66
N VAL A 204 4.67 29.35 -41.61
CA VAL A 204 5.80 29.58 -40.69
C VAL A 204 5.29 29.74 -39.26
N GLU A 205 4.25 30.55 -39.03
CA GLU A 205 3.63 30.69 -37.70
C GLU A 205 3.10 29.35 -37.16
N LEU A 206 2.50 28.53 -38.03
CA LEU A 206 2.06 27.19 -37.68
C LEU A 206 3.23 26.26 -37.35
N ALA A 207 4.36 26.38 -38.05
CA ALA A 207 5.56 25.62 -37.74
C ALA A 207 6.19 26.04 -36.39
N ASP A 208 6.22 27.34 -36.10
CA ASP A 208 6.72 27.89 -34.84
C ASP A 208 5.82 27.52 -33.66
N ALA A 209 4.51 27.60 -33.83
CA ALA A 209 3.54 27.12 -32.83
C ALA A 209 3.72 25.62 -32.57
N LYS A 210 3.90 24.80 -33.63
CA LYS A 210 4.19 23.37 -33.49
C LYS A 210 5.51 23.10 -32.77
N ALA A 211 6.57 23.86 -33.07
CA ALA A 211 7.85 23.74 -32.40
C ALA A 211 7.76 24.12 -30.91
N LYS A 212 6.96 25.15 -30.59
CA LYS A 212 6.68 25.56 -29.21
C LYS A 212 5.89 24.50 -28.44
N ILE A 213 4.87 23.90 -29.05
CA ILE A 213 4.12 22.78 -28.47
C ILE A 213 5.06 21.60 -28.18
N ARG A 214 5.95 21.24 -29.11
CA ARG A 214 6.93 20.16 -28.91
C ARG A 214 7.86 20.43 -27.72
N ARG A 215 8.40 21.66 -27.62
CA ARG A 215 9.25 22.06 -26.49
C ARG A 215 8.53 22.01 -25.16
N LEU A 216 7.32 22.57 -25.08
CA LEU A 216 6.52 22.54 -23.85
C LEU A 216 6.14 21.11 -23.43
N ARG A 217 5.93 20.21 -24.39
CA ARG A 217 5.70 18.78 -24.10
C ARG A 217 6.93 18.10 -23.52
N GLN A 218 8.10 18.33 -24.10
CA GLN A 218 9.36 17.78 -23.57
C GLN A 218 9.65 18.32 -22.16
N GLU A 219 9.44 19.62 -21.93
CA GLU A 219 9.62 20.24 -20.61
C GLU A 219 8.62 19.67 -19.58
N LEU A 220 7.37 19.41 -19.99
CA LEU A 220 6.37 18.75 -19.15
C LEU A 220 6.78 17.30 -18.80
N GLU A 221 7.35 16.57 -19.74
CA GLU A 221 7.84 15.20 -19.55
C GLU A 221 9.01 15.16 -18.55
N GLU A 222 10.02 16.01 -18.75
CA GLU A 222 11.15 16.17 -17.84
C GLU A 222 10.68 16.57 -16.43
N LYS A 223 9.70 17.47 -16.32
CA LYS A 223 9.10 17.84 -15.03
C LYS A 223 8.31 16.72 -14.39
N THR A 224 7.68 15.86 -15.19
CA THR A 224 6.91 14.70 -14.71
C THR A 224 7.85 13.62 -14.17
N GLU A 225 8.98 13.38 -14.82
CA GLU A 225 10.03 12.47 -14.37
C GLU A 225 10.66 12.96 -13.05
N GLN A 226 11.08 14.24 -12.99
CA GLN A 226 11.59 14.86 -11.75
C GLN A 226 10.59 14.76 -10.58
N LEU A 227 9.31 14.96 -10.86
CA LEU A 227 8.26 14.85 -9.85
C LEU A 227 8.05 13.40 -9.38
N LEU A 228 8.26 12.41 -10.25
CA LEU A 228 8.20 11.00 -9.87
C LEU A 228 9.38 10.62 -8.96
N ASP A 229 10.58 11.06 -9.30
CA ASP A 229 11.79 10.81 -8.49
C ASP A 229 11.67 11.46 -7.10
N CYS A 230 11.30 12.74 -7.04
CA CYS A 230 11.07 13.42 -5.76
C CYS A 230 9.97 12.75 -4.92
N LYS A 231 8.93 12.20 -5.55
CA LYS A 231 7.89 11.44 -4.83
C LYS A 231 8.42 10.13 -4.25
N GLN A 232 9.25 9.40 -4.99
CA GLN A 232 9.86 8.16 -4.50
C GLN A 232 10.83 8.44 -3.35
N GLU A 233 11.67 9.48 -3.46
CA GLU A 233 12.55 9.92 -2.38
C GLU A 233 11.75 10.31 -1.12
N LEU A 234 10.66 11.05 -1.29
CA LEU A 234 9.79 11.44 -0.17
C LEU A 234 9.13 10.23 0.50
N GLU A 235 8.62 9.27 -0.28
CA GLU A 235 8.04 8.04 0.25
C GLU A 235 9.07 7.18 1.00
N GLN A 236 10.31 7.10 0.48
CA GLN A 236 11.41 6.42 1.16
C GLN A 236 11.77 7.11 2.49
N MET A 237 11.85 8.44 2.49
CA MET A 237 12.12 9.23 3.70
C MET A 237 11.00 9.10 4.73
N GLU A 238 9.73 9.02 4.31
CA GLU A 238 8.60 8.78 5.22
C GLU A 238 8.67 7.40 5.90
N ILE A 239 9.06 6.36 5.15
CA ILE A 239 9.24 5.01 5.70
C ILE A 239 10.37 5.00 6.73
N GLU A 240 11.50 5.62 6.40
CA GLU A 240 12.65 5.70 7.29
C GLU A 240 12.36 6.53 8.56
N LEU A 241 11.62 7.63 8.41
CA LEU A 241 11.19 8.45 9.54
C LEU A 241 10.26 7.67 10.49
N LYS A 242 9.29 6.91 9.96
CA LYS A 242 8.43 6.04 10.77
C LYS A 242 9.23 4.96 11.49
N ARG A 243 10.22 4.36 10.81
CA ARG A 243 11.12 3.36 11.40
C ARG A 243 11.92 3.94 12.56
N LEU A 244 12.54 5.11 12.36
CA LEU A 244 13.34 5.80 13.38
C LEU A 244 12.47 6.28 14.55
N GLN A 245 11.25 6.74 14.30
CA GLN A 245 10.30 7.11 15.36
C GLN A 245 9.94 5.91 16.24
N GLN A 246 9.66 4.75 15.64
CA GLN A 246 9.37 3.53 16.39
C GLN A 246 10.60 3.06 17.19
N GLU A 247 11.79 3.10 16.60
CA GLU A 247 13.04 2.76 17.27
C GLU A 247 13.32 3.68 18.47
N ASN A 248 13.10 4.99 18.31
CA ASN A 248 13.26 5.96 19.40
C ASN A 248 12.28 5.70 20.55
N MET A 249 11.02 5.38 20.25
CA MET A 249 10.03 4.99 21.27
C MET A 249 10.44 3.75 22.06
N ASN A 250 11.01 2.75 21.37
CA ASN A 250 11.54 1.53 22.01
C ASN A 250 12.74 1.85 22.90
N LEU A 251 13.73 2.59 22.38
CA LEU A 251 14.91 3.01 23.14
C LEU A 251 14.56 3.85 24.37
N LEU A 252 13.56 4.73 24.28
CA LEU A 252 13.06 5.49 25.42
C LEU A 252 12.43 4.58 26.49
N SER A 253 11.74 3.52 26.07
CA SER A 253 11.19 2.51 26.98
C SER A 253 12.31 1.74 27.70
N ASP A 254 13.29 1.27 26.94
CA ASP A 254 14.44 0.54 27.50
C ASP A 254 15.25 1.41 28.46
N ALA A 255 15.46 2.68 28.12
CA ALA A 255 16.13 3.63 28.99
C ALA A 255 15.36 3.89 30.30
N ARG A 256 14.02 3.84 30.29
CA ARG A 256 13.20 3.90 31.51
C ARG A 256 13.39 2.64 32.36
N SER A 257 13.30 1.46 31.76
CA SER A 257 13.50 0.18 32.46
C SER A 257 14.91 0.08 33.06
N ALA A 258 15.95 0.48 32.32
CA ALA A 258 17.32 0.49 32.81
C ALA A 258 17.55 1.43 33.99
N ARG A 259 16.80 2.54 34.09
CA ARG A 259 16.82 3.40 35.29
C ARG A 259 16.23 2.67 36.50
N MET A 260 15.05 2.06 36.34
CA MET A 260 14.41 1.31 37.41
C MET A 260 15.30 0.18 37.95
N TYR A 261 15.95 -0.58 37.06
CA TYR A 261 16.86 -1.65 37.47
C TYR A 261 18.12 -1.15 38.17
N ARG A 262 18.63 0.04 37.81
CA ARG A 262 19.75 0.66 38.55
C ARG A 262 19.34 1.02 39.97
N ASP A 263 18.18 1.66 40.14
CA ASP A 263 17.68 2.07 41.46
C ASP A 263 17.47 0.84 42.37
N GLU A 264 16.94 -0.25 41.82
CA GLU A 264 16.79 -1.52 42.55
C GLU A 264 18.15 -2.13 42.93
N LEU A 265 19.11 -2.09 42.02
CA LEU A 265 20.46 -2.61 42.24
C LEU A 265 21.21 -1.81 43.32
N ASP A 266 21.05 -0.49 43.35
CA ASP A 266 21.63 0.36 44.39
C ASP A 266 20.98 0.09 45.77
N ALA A 267 19.66 -0.09 45.81
CA ALA A 267 18.97 -0.48 47.04
C ALA A 267 19.41 -1.86 47.57
N LEU A 268 19.67 -2.82 46.67
CA LEU A 268 20.19 -4.14 47.04
C LEU A 268 21.64 -4.07 47.53
N ARG A 269 22.48 -3.22 46.92
CA ARG A 269 23.86 -2.98 47.39
C ARG A 269 23.89 -2.41 48.81
N GLU A 270 23.04 -1.43 49.12
CA GLU A 270 22.94 -0.89 50.47
C GLU A 270 22.51 -1.96 51.50
N LYS A 271 21.57 -2.83 51.12
CA LYS A 271 21.16 -3.96 51.97
C LYS A 271 22.31 -4.94 52.19
N ALA A 272 23.07 -5.30 51.17
CA ALA A 272 24.22 -6.18 51.29
C ALA A 272 25.27 -5.62 52.27
N VAL A 273 25.63 -4.35 52.13
CA VAL A 273 26.56 -3.68 53.07
C VAL A 273 26.04 -3.69 54.51
N ARG A 274 24.73 -3.59 54.70
CA ARG A 274 24.11 -3.67 56.04
C ARG A 274 24.19 -5.08 56.61
N VAL A 275 23.98 -6.10 55.77
CA VAL A 275 24.13 -7.51 56.17
C VAL A 275 25.56 -7.78 56.63
N ASP A 276 26.57 -7.39 55.86
CA ASP A 276 27.98 -7.60 56.21
C ASP A 276 28.35 -6.99 57.58
N LYS A 277 27.80 -5.80 57.89
CA LYS A 277 27.98 -5.13 59.19
C LYS A 277 27.33 -5.92 60.32
N LEU A 278 26.09 -6.38 60.12
CA LEU A 278 25.37 -7.19 61.11
C LEU A 278 26.05 -8.54 61.33
N GLU A 279 26.57 -9.18 60.29
CA GLU A 279 27.33 -10.43 60.40
C GLU A 279 28.62 -10.25 61.21
N SER A 280 29.31 -9.12 61.01
CA SER A 280 30.49 -8.76 61.81
C SER A 280 30.14 -8.51 63.28
N GLU A 281 29.01 -7.86 63.56
CA GLU A 281 28.50 -7.68 64.92
C GLU A 281 28.13 -9.00 65.59
N VAL A 282 27.41 -9.88 64.89
CA VAL A 282 27.07 -11.22 65.38
C VAL A 282 28.33 -12.01 65.70
N SER A 283 29.36 -11.94 64.86
CA SER A 283 30.64 -12.61 65.11
C SER A 283 31.31 -12.10 66.39
N ARG A 284 31.35 -10.78 66.61
CA ARG A 284 31.86 -10.18 67.86
C ARG A 284 31.04 -10.56 69.09
N TYR A 285 29.71 -10.62 68.96
CA TYR A 285 28.86 -11.05 70.07
C TYR A 285 29.06 -12.53 70.41
N LYS A 286 29.30 -13.38 69.41
CA LYS A 286 29.67 -14.77 69.62
C LYS A 286 30.97 -14.87 70.41
N GLU A 287 32.03 -14.16 70.02
CA GLU A 287 33.31 -14.17 70.77
C GLU A 287 33.12 -13.76 72.23
N ARG A 288 32.40 -12.65 72.49
CA ARG A 288 32.10 -12.20 73.85
C ARG A 288 31.30 -13.23 74.65
N LEU A 289 30.40 -13.97 74.00
CA LEU A 289 29.65 -15.03 74.65
C LEU A 289 30.59 -16.16 75.10
N HIS A 290 31.54 -16.57 74.25
CA HIS A 290 32.55 -17.58 74.60
C HIS A 290 33.40 -17.11 75.79
N ASP A 291 33.82 -15.84 75.83
CA ASP A 291 34.57 -15.28 76.96
C ASP A 291 33.75 -15.33 78.26
N ILE A 292 32.48 -14.93 78.22
CA ILE A 292 31.59 -14.97 79.38
C ILE A 292 31.39 -16.42 79.86
N GLU A 293 31.19 -17.36 78.93
CA GLU A 293 31.06 -18.79 79.26
C GLU A 293 32.34 -19.33 79.92
N PHE A 294 33.52 -18.94 79.42
CA PHE A 294 34.81 -19.28 80.02
C PHE A 294 34.96 -18.74 81.44
N TYR A 295 34.74 -17.43 81.65
CA TYR A 295 34.87 -16.83 82.98
C TYR A 295 33.82 -17.38 83.95
N LYS A 296 32.60 -17.67 83.48
CA LYS A 296 31.57 -18.31 84.29
C LYS A 296 32.02 -19.69 84.76
N ALA A 297 32.56 -20.53 83.88
CA ALA A 297 33.09 -21.84 84.25
C ALA A 297 34.23 -21.71 85.28
N ARG A 298 35.16 -20.77 85.07
CA ARG A 298 36.29 -20.52 85.98
C ARG A 298 35.84 -20.04 87.37
N VAL A 299 34.78 -19.23 87.44
CA VAL A 299 34.21 -18.79 88.72
C VAL A 299 33.57 -19.97 89.47
N GLU A 300 32.87 -20.86 88.79
CA GLU A 300 32.31 -22.06 89.43
C GLU A 300 33.42 -23.00 89.94
N GLU A 301 34.47 -23.25 89.15
CA GLU A 301 35.64 -24.03 89.60
C GLU A 301 36.30 -23.42 90.85
N LEU A 302 36.55 -22.09 90.86
CA LEU A 302 37.13 -21.42 92.03
C LEU A 302 36.22 -21.43 93.26
N LYS A 303 34.89 -21.47 93.07
CA LYS A 303 33.94 -21.63 94.19
C LYS A 303 34.04 -23.05 94.77
N GLU A 304 34.14 -24.06 93.92
CA GLU A 304 34.34 -25.46 94.34
C GLU A 304 35.67 -25.62 95.10
N ASP A 305 36.77 -25.10 94.56
CA ASP A 305 38.09 -25.13 95.21
C ASP A 305 38.08 -24.43 96.58
N ASN A 306 37.46 -23.24 96.67
CA ASN A 306 37.33 -22.51 97.94
C ASN A 306 36.49 -23.30 98.95
N GLN A 307 35.42 -23.93 98.50
CA GLN A 307 34.57 -24.77 99.36
C GLN A 307 35.38 -25.93 99.96
N VAL A 308 36.16 -26.64 99.14
CA VAL A 308 37.05 -27.73 99.60
C VAL A 308 38.12 -27.23 100.56
N LEU A 309 38.72 -26.06 100.30
CA LEU A 309 39.71 -25.46 101.19
C LEU A 309 39.10 -25.08 102.55
N LEU A 310 37.89 -24.50 102.56
CA LEU A 310 37.14 -24.20 103.77
C LEU A 310 36.84 -25.46 104.57
N GLU A 311 36.35 -26.51 103.92
CA GLU A 311 36.09 -27.82 104.54
C GLU A 311 37.37 -28.39 105.17
N THR A 312 38.48 -28.36 104.43
CA THR A 312 39.80 -28.84 104.90
C THR A 312 40.29 -28.03 106.10
N LYS A 313 40.13 -26.70 106.07
CA LYS A 313 40.48 -25.82 107.20
C LYS A 313 39.69 -26.19 108.46
N THR A 314 38.37 -26.36 108.35
CA THR A 314 37.53 -26.77 109.50
C THR A 314 37.85 -28.16 110.03
N MET A 315 38.47 -29.04 109.25
CA MET A 315 38.94 -30.34 109.75
C MET A 315 40.29 -30.28 110.48
N LEU A 316 41.07 -29.22 110.24
CA LEU A 316 42.42 -29.04 110.81
C LEU A 316 42.45 -28.12 112.04
N GLU A 317 41.42 -27.30 112.24
CA GLU A 317 41.16 -26.50 113.46
C GLU A 317 40.36 -27.30 114.50
#